data_AF-A0A5J4L7B1-F1
#
_entry.id   AF-A0A5J4L7B1-F1
#
_cell.length_a   1.000
_cell.length_b   1.000
_cell.length_c   1.000
_cell.angle_alpha   90.00
_cell.angle_beta   90.00
_cell.angle_gamma   90.00
#
_symmetry.space_group_name_H-M   'P 1'
#
loop_
_entity.id
_entity.type
_entity.pdbx_description
1 polymer ?
#
loop_
_entity_poly.entity_id
_entity_poly.type
_entity_poly.pdbx_seq_one_letter_code
_entity_poly.pdbx_strand_id
1 'polypeptide(L)'
;MIGNFLGMPLPAMIASTIVQIITSIKNCSTCSDEKCATQYNQYKEYSLISNRLCHIVGSKCTSKLNLGIIKKCLRTGYKYCCYNSKFARILVEQAYGQLGYPWGDYDNPQCTNLTFDDLKRLDFSQMDFSEFIEEVTAKMKGNLNENTLKQRVQDRIAIP
;
A
#
# COMPACT_ATOMS: atom_id res chain seq x y z
N MET A 1 0.74 -24.77 23.06
CA MET A 1 1.33 -24.85 24.40
C MET A 1 0.38 -24.17 25.37
N ILE A 2 -0.36 -24.95 26.15
CA ILE A 2 -1.40 -24.46 27.06
C ILE A 2 -0.75 -24.39 28.45
N GLY A 3 -0.27 -23.21 28.85
CA GLY A 3 0.49 -23.02 30.09
C GLY A 3 -0.42 -22.69 31.29
N ASN A 4 -0.16 -23.37 32.40
CA ASN A 4 -0.75 -23.28 33.75
C ASN A 4 -1.48 -21.98 34.14
N PHE A 5 -2.74 -22.13 34.58
CA PHE A 5 -3.66 -21.05 34.96
C PHE A 5 -4.08 -21.04 36.45
N LEU A 6 -3.42 -21.83 37.32
CA LEU A 6 -3.89 -22.09 38.68
C LEU A 6 -3.17 -21.27 39.76
N GLY A 7 -3.25 -19.94 39.72
CA GLY A 7 -2.59 -19.13 40.77
C GLY A 7 -2.83 -17.63 40.83
N MET A 8 -3.92 -17.07 40.26
CA MET A 8 -4.16 -15.61 40.32
C MET A 8 -5.51 -15.28 41.00
N PRO A 9 -5.60 -14.16 41.77
CA PRO A 9 -6.77 -13.82 42.59
C PRO A 9 -8.03 -13.58 41.75
N LEU A 10 -9.20 -13.95 42.29
CA LEU A 10 -10.52 -13.95 41.63
C LEU A 10 -10.88 -12.70 40.78
N PRO A 11 -10.50 -11.45 41.16
CA PRO A 11 -10.77 -10.27 40.33
C PRO A 11 -10.01 -10.24 39.00
N ALA A 12 -8.90 -10.98 38.87
CA ALA A 12 -8.10 -11.06 37.65
C ALA A 12 -8.66 -12.05 36.60
N MET A 13 -9.58 -12.93 36.99
CA MET A 13 -10.16 -13.95 36.10
C MET A 13 -11.24 -13.39 35.16
N ILE A 14 -11.93 -12.31 35.56
CA ILE A 14 -12.98 -11.69 34.74
C ILE A 14 -12.37 -10.75 33.69
N ALA A 15 -11.27 -10.08 34.05
CA ALA A 15 -10.49 -9.27 33.11
C ALA A 15 -9.78 -10.12 32.05
N SER A 16 -9.39 -11.36 32.38
CA SER A 16 -8.61 -12.19 31.44
C SER A 16 -9.44 -12.80 30.32
N THR A 17 -10.69 -13.22 30.59
CA THR A 17 -11.50 -13.96 29.59
C THR A 17 -11.93 -13.09 28.42
N ILE A 18 -12.43 -11.88 28.67
CA ILE A 18 -12.81 -10.94 27.61
C ILE A 18 -11.57 -10.50 26.81
N VAL A 19 -10.45 -10.22 27.48
CA VAL A 19 -9.20 -9.83 26.81
C VAL A 19 -8.67 -10.97 25.93
N GLN A 20 -8.69 -12.22 26.38
CA GLN A 20 -8.26 -13.39 25.60
C GLN A 20 -9.12 -13.65 24.36
N ILE A 21 -10.45 -13.47 24.48
CA ILE A 21 -11.38 -13.56 23.35
C ILE A 21 -11.04 -12.49 22.32
N ILE A 22 -10.85 -11.25 22.77
CA ILE A 22 -10.49 -10.13 21.91
C ILE A 22 -9.14 -10.39 21.22
N THR A 23 -8.10 -10.87 21.92
CA THR A 23 -6.78 -11.12 21.32
C THR A 23 -6.77 -12.26 20.29
N SER A 24 -7.71 -13.20 20.39
CA SER A 24 -7.80 -14.35 19.47
C SER A 24 -8.40 -13.98 18.11
N ILE A 25 -9.10 -12.84 18.02
CA ILE A 25 -9.71 -12.38 16.77
C ILE A 25 -8.66 -11.65 15.93
N LYS A 26 -8.28 -12.24 14.79
CA LYS A 26 -7.36 -11.61 13.84
C LYS A 26 -8.01 -10.39 13.20
N ASN A 27 -7.26 -9.29 13.12
CA ASN A 27 -7.71 -8.09 12.41
C ASN A 27 -7.56 -8.33 10.90
N CYS A 28 -8.63 -8.10 10.14
CA CYS A 28 -8.67 -8.23 8.69
C CYS A 28 -8.37 -6.87 8.05
N SER A 29 -7.31 -6.79 7.25
CA SER A 29 -6.95 -5.59 6.50
C SER A 29 -6.93 -5.92 5.02
N THR A 30 -7.79 -5.27 4.23
CA THR A 30 -7.85 -5.48 2.78
C THR A 30 -6.64 -4.88 2.06
N CYS A 31 -5.81 -4.11 2.78
CA CYS A 31 -4.55 -3.57 2.29
C CYS A 31 -3.39 -4.57 2.36
N SER A 32 -3.38 -5.45 3.36
CA SER A 32 -2.21 -6.28 3.69
C SER A 32 -2.46 -7.79 3.63
N ASP A 33 -3.71 -8.23 3.70
CA ASP A 33 -4.09 -9.64 3.68
C ASP A 33 -4.85 -9.97 2.38
N GLU A 34 -4.22 -10.75 1.51
CA GLU A 34 -4.78 -11.19 0.22
C GLU A 34 -6.08 -11.99 0.40
N LYS A 35 -6.15 -12.85 1.43
CA LYS A 35 -7.33 -13.67 1.71
C LYS A 35 -8.48 -12.77 2.16
N CYS A 36 -8.18 -11.79 3.01
CA CYS A 36 -9.14 -10.76 3.41
C CYS A 36 -9.64 -9.96 2.20
N ALA A 37 -8.75 -9.48 1.33
CA ALA A 37 -9.11 -8.73 0.14
C ALA A 37 -10.00 -9.55 -0.81
N THR A 38 -9.65 -10.81 -1.04
CA THR A 38 -10.41 -11.73 -1.89
C THR A 38 -11.80 -12.01 -1.31
N GLN A 39 -11.90 -12.28 -0.01
CA GLN A 39 -13.16 -12.54 0.68
C GLN A 39 -14.18 -11.39 0.51
N TYR A 40 -13.70 -10.15 0.39
CA TYR A 40 -14.55 -8.97 0.26
C TYR A 40 -14.58 -8.38 -1.15
N ASN A 41 -14.14 -9.13 -2.17
CA ASN A 41 -14.09 -8.69 -3.58
C ASN A 41 -13.25 -7.41 -3.81
N GLN A 42 -12.20 -7.19 -3.02
CA GLN A 42 -11.25 -6.07 -3.11
C GLN A 42 -9.85 -6.50 -3.59
N TYR A 43 -9.76 -7.63 -4.27
CA TYR A 43 -8.50 -8.20 -4.74
C TYR A 43 -7.82 -7.33 -5.82
N LYS A 44 -8.61 -6.58 -6.61
CA LYS A 44 -8.08 -5.67 -7.64
C LYS A 44 -7.27 -4.55 -7.00
N GLU A 45 -7.81 -3.91 -5.97
CA GLU A 45 -7.13 -2.88 -5.20
C GLU A 45 -5.89 -3.47 -4.51
N TYR A 46 -6.00 -4.64 -3.88
CA TYR A 46 -4.87 -5.34 -3.26
C TYR A 46 -3.72 -5.56 -4.25
N SER A 47 -4.02 -6.00 -5.47
CA SER A 47 -3.02 -6.21 -6.52
C SER A 47 -2.32 -4.90 -6.91
N LEU A 48 -3.07 -3.80 -7.09
CA LEU A 48 -2.50 -2.50 -7.44
C LEU A 48 -1.60 -1.94 -6.33
N ILE A 49 -2.00 -2.11 -5.07
CA ILE A 49 -1.20 -1.71 -3.90
C ILE A 49 0.08 -2.56 -3.81
N SER A 50 -0.04 -3.87 -4.02
CA SER A 50 1.11 -4.79 -4.02
C SER A 50 2.13 -4.43 -5.11
N ASN A 51 1.65 -3.91 -6.23
CA ASN A 51 2.48 -3.36 -7.31
C ASN A 51 2.94 -1.92 -7.08
N ARG A 52 2.69 -1.33 -5.90
CA ARG A 52 3.04 0.05 -5.52
C ARG A 52 2.48 1.09 -6.51
N LEU A 53 1.27 0.88 -7.00
CA LEU A 53 0.60 1.78 -7.96
C LEU A 53 -0.38 2.76 -7.31
N CYS A 54 -0.60 2.64 -5.99
CA CYS A 54 -1.60 3.42 -5.28
C CYS A 54 -1.02 4.23 -4.13
N HIS A 55 -1.50 5.45 -3.98
CA HIS A 55 -1.32 6.28 -2.79
C HIS A 55 -2.44 5.99 -1.78
N ILE A 56 -2.12 5.86 -0.48
CA ILE A 56 -3.13 5.64 0.57
C ILE A 56 -3.65 6.99 1.06
N VAL A 57 -4.94 7.24 0.83
CA VAL A 57 -5.59 8.49 1.27
C VAL A 57 -6.03 8.39 2.72
N GLY A 58 -6.64 7.27 3.08
CA GLY A 58 -7.22 7.11 4.41
C GLY A 58 -7.64 5.70 4.72
N SER A 59 -7.90 5.45 6.00
CA SER A 59 -8.42 4.18 6.47
C SER A 59 -9.53 4.40 7.48
N LYS A 60 -10.49 3.48 7.52
CA LYS A 60 -11.61 3.52 8.45
C LYS A 60 -11.94 2.11 8.90
N CYS A 61 -12.30 1.99 10.17
CA CYS A 61 -12.82 0.74 10.67
C CYS A 61 -14.24 0.51 10.13
N THR A 62 -14.37 -0.44 9.20
CA THR A 62 -15.64 -0.75 8.51
C THR A 62 -16.44 -1.84 9.21
N SER A 63 -15.81 -2.62 10.08
CA SER A 63 -16.50 -3.58 10.95
C SER A 63 -15.94 -3.50 12.36
N LYS A 64 -16.83 -3.35 13.34
CA LYS A 64 -16.48 -3.17 14.76
C LYS A 64 -17.18 -4.23 15.58
N LEU A 65 -16.42 -4.86 16.47
CA LEU A 65 -16.94 -5.65 17.56
C LEU A 65 -17.15 -4.73 18.76
N ASN A 66 -18.38 -4.72 19.28
CA ASN A 66 -18.72 -3.96 20.48
C ASN A 66 -19.02 -4.94 21.62
N LEU A 67 -18.17 -4.94 22.66
CA LEU A 67 -18.35 -5.75 23.87
C LEU A 67 -18.64 -4.81 25.06
N GLY A 68 -19.66 -3.96 24.89
CA GLY A 68 -20.07 -2.96 25.86
C GLY A 68 -19.08 -1.80 25.99
N ILE A 69 -18.07 -1.96 26.85
CA ILE A 69 -17.09 -0.90 27.17
C ILE A 69 -15.97 -0.86 26.14
N ILE A 70 -15.63 -2.00 25.51
CA ILE A 70 -14.52 -2.12 24.57
C ILE A 70 -15.05 -2.20 23.13
N LYS A 71 -14.51 -1.33 22.26
CA LYS A 71 -14.73 -1.38 20.81
C LYS A 71 -13.46 -1.87 20.13
N LYS A 72 -13.52 -3.02 19.46
CA LYS A 72 -12.42 -3.55 18.65
C LYS A 72 -12.73 -3.44 17.17
N CYS A 73 -11.77 -2.98 16.37
CA CYS A 73 -11.89 -3.03 14.93
C CYS A 73 -11.64 -4.45 14.42
N LEU A 74 -12.61 -5.03 13.73
CA LEU A 74 -12.48 -6.34 13.10
C LEU A 74 -11.94 -6.22 11.68
N ARG A 75 -12.39 -5.18 10.97
CA ARG A 75 -12.01 -4.94 9.57
C ARG A 75 -11.69 -3.47 9.35
N THR A 76 -10.50 -3.22 8.82
CA THR A 76 -10.11 -1.90 8.35
C THR A 76 -10.29 -1.85 6.83
N GLY A 77 -11.13 -0.92 6.38
CA GLY A 77 -11.20 -0.55 4.97
C GLY A 77 -10.26 0.61 4.70
N TYR A 78 -9.77 0.69 3.47
CA TYR A 78 -8.86 1.74 3.03
C TYR A 78 -9.37 2.42 1.75
N LYS A 79 -8.99 3.68 1.54
CA LYS A 79 -9.21 4.43 0.31
C LYS A 79 -7.88 4.85 -0.31
N TYR A 80 -7.85 4.84 -1.63
CA TYR A 80 -6.65 4.98 -2.42
C TYR A 80 -6.88 5.82 -3.67
N CYS A 81 -5.83 6.49 -4.11
CA CYS A 81 -5.70 7.00 -5.47
C CYS A 81 -4.71 6.10 -6.23
N CYS A 82 -5.20 5.35 -7.22
CA CYS A 82 -4.38 4.40 -7.99
C CYS A 82 -4.10 4.93 -9.38
N TYR A 83 -2.88 4.70 -9.87
CA TYR A 83 -2.38 5.22 -11.14
C TYR A 83 -1.95 4.07 -12.06
N ASN A 84 -1.85 4.36 -13.36
CA ASN A 84 -1.49 3.37 -14.38
C ASN A 84 -0.01 2.93 -14.31
N SER A 85 0.84 3.67 -13.59
CA SER A 85 2.25 3.36 -13.41
C SER A 85 2.78 3.91 -12.09
N LYS A 86 3.91 3.37 -11.61
CA LYS A 86 4.58 3.91 -10.42
C LYS A 86 5.09 5.32 -10.64
N PHE A 87 5.62 5.61 -11.84
CA PHE A 87 6.04 6.96 -12.19
C PHE A 87 4.89 7.96 -12.06
N ALA A 88 3.70 7.62 -12.58
CA ALA A 88 2.54 8.49 -12.46
C ALA A 88 2.14 8.73 -11.00
N ARG A 89 2.13 7.68 -10.16
CA ARG A 89 1.90 7.83 -8.72
C ARG A 89 2.90 8.80 -8.08
N ILE A 90 4.20 8.55 -8.28
CA ILE A 90 5.28 9.35 -7.68
C ILE A 90 5.18 10.80 -8.15
N LEU A 91 4.96 11.03 -9.46
CA LEU A 91 4.80 12.38 -10.00
C LEU A 91 3.65 13.13 -9.33
N VAL A 92 2.47 12.50 -9.18
CA VAL A 92 1.35 13.16 -8.51
C VAL A 92 1.63 13.38 -7.02
N GLU A 93 2.29 12.45 -6.34
CA GLU A 93 2.71 12.62 -4.93
C GLU A 93 3.64 13.82 -4.73
N GLN A 94 4.67 13.92 -5.56
CA GLN A 94 5.62 15.04 -5.52
C GLN A 94 4.93 16.36 -5.91
N ALA A 95 4.07 16.33 -6.92
CA ALA A 95 3.32 17.51 -7.35
C ALA A 95 2.34 18.01 -6.28
N TYR A 96 1.61 17.13 -5.61
CA TYR A 96 0.70 17.51 -4.52
C TYR A 96 1.44 18.20 -3.38
N GLY A 97 2.63 17.70 -3.04
CA GLY A 97 3.50 18.32 -2.04
C GLY A 97 3.87 19.76 -2.39
N GLN A 98 4.21 20.04 -3.65
CA GLN A 98 4.57 21.39 -4.11
C GLN A 98 3.36 22.31 -4.28
N LEU A 99 2.25 21.78 -4.81
CA LEU A 99 1.04 22.55 -5.10
C LEU A 99 0.13 22.75 -3.88
N GLY A 100 0.41 22.04 -2.78
CA GLY A 100 -0.41 22.07 -1.57
C GLY A 100 -1.78 21.41 -1.75
N TYR A 101 -1.89 20.44 -2.67
CA TYR A 101 -3.16 19.75 -2.90
C TYR A 101 -3.45 18.75 -1.79
N PRO A 102 -4.64 18.80 -1.17
CA PRO A 102 -5.06 17.83 -0.18
C PRO A 102 -5.40 16.48 -0.82
N TRP A 103 -5.11 15.40 -0.09
CA TRP A 103 -5.55 14.04 -0.44
C TRP A 103 -6.96 13.73 0.05
N GLY A 104 -7.53 14.53 0.95
CA GLY A 104 -8.79 14.25 1.61
C GLY A 104 -8.67 13.16 2.69
N ASP A 105 -9.75 12.42 2.91
CA ASP A 105 -9.82 11.35 3.91
C ASP A 105 -10.53 10.09 3.37
N TYR A 106 -10.82 9.12 4.25
CA TYR A 106 -11.47 7.88 3.86
C TYR A 106 -12.88 8.08 3.28
N ASP A 107 -13.65 9.02 3.81
CA ASP A 107 -15.03 9.26 3.38
C ASP A 107 -15.06 10.23 2.18
N ASN A 108 -14.11 11.16 2.09
CA ASN A 108 -13.98 12.14 1.00
C ASN A 108 -12.55 12.15 0.41
N PRO A 109 -12.17 11.14 -0.38
CA PRO A 109 -10.85 11.11 -1.01
C PRO A 109 -10.75 12.10 -2.16
N GLN A 110 -9.60 12.75 -2.30
CA GLN A 110 -9.30 13.72 -3.34
C GLN A 110 -8.15 13.21 -4.21
N CYS A 111 -8.51 12.68 -5.38
CA CYS A 111 -7.59 12.16 -6.40
C CYS A 111 -7.62 13.04 -7.65
N THR A 112 -7.47 14.35 -7.47
CA THR A 112 -7.45 15.34 -8.56
C THR A 112 -6.30 15.08 -9.52
N ASN A 113 -6.59 15.10 -10.83
CA ASN A 113 -5.58 14.99 -11.87
C ASN A 113 -4.76 16.29 -11.97
N LEU A 114 -3.49 16.16 -12.34
CA LEU A 114 -2.65 17.32 -12.67
C LEU A 114 -3.09 17.90 -14.01
N THR A 115 -3.31 19.21 -14.04
CA THR A 115 -3.56 19.99 -15.26
C THR A 115 -2.25 20.45 -15.90
N PHE A 116 -2.29 20.95 -17.13
CA PHE A 116 -1.09 21.53 -17.75
C PHE A 116 -0.55 22.74 -16.98
N ASP A 117 -1.41 23.55 -16.39
CA ASP A 117 -0.98 24.70 -15.59
C ASP A 117 -0.40 24.28 -14.23
N ASP A 118 -0.82 23.14 -13.69
CA ASP A 118 -0.14 22.53 -12.55
C ASP A 118 1.29 22.16 -12.91
N LEU A 119 1.48 21.43 -14.02
CA LEU A 119 2.79 20.96 -14.45
C LEU A 119 3.80 22.10 -14.69
N LYS A 120 3.35 23.26 -15.20
CA LYS A 120 4.21 24.44 -15.41
C LYS A 120 4.73 25.05 -14.11
N ARG A 121 4.03 24.85 -12.99
CA ARG A 121 4.40 25.39 -11.67
C ARG A 121 5.31 24.47 -10.89
N LEU A 122 5.52 23.24 -11.36
CA LEU A 122 6.32 22.25 -10.66
C LEU A 122 7.81 22.49 -10.89
N ASP A 123 8.56 22.42 -9.80
CA ASP A 123 10.01 22.33 -9.84
C ASP A 123 10.43 20.86 -9.77
N PHE A 124 10.69 20.26 -10.95
CA PHE A 124 11.11 18.86 -11.07
C PHE A 124 12.49 18.59 -10.45
N SER A 125 13.33 19.61 -10.22
CA SER A 125 14.65 19.43 -9.62
C SER A 125 14.58 19.09 -8.12
N GLN A 126 13.47 19.45 -7.48
CA GLN A 126 13.20 19.25 -6.05
C GLN A 126 12.36 17.99 -5.78
N MET A 127 12.07 17.19 -6.82
CA MET A 127 11.27 15.98 -6.71
C MET A 127 12.15 14.74 -6.58
N ASP A 128 11.73 13.81 -5.73
CA ASP A 128 12.38 12.51 -5.60
C ASP A 128 11.73 11.44 -6.50
N PHE A 129 12.51 10.94 -7.46
CA PHE A 129 12.13 9.85 -8.37
C PHE A 129 12.96 8.58 -8.16
N SER A 130 13.70 8.46 -7.06
CA SER A 130 14.59 7.32 -6.75
C SER A 130 13.88 5.98 -6.88
N GLU A 131 12.67 5.83 -6.35
CA GLU A 131 11.89 4.59 -6.45
C GLU A 131 11.66 4.16 -7.91
N PHE A 132 11.35 5.11 -8.80
CA PHE A 132 11.14 4.80 -10.21
C PHE A 132 12.47 4.44 -10.90
N ILE A 133 13.55 5.16 -10.59
CA ILE A 133 14.89 4.90 -11.14
C ILE A 133 15.37 3.50 -10.74
N GLU A 134 15.17 3.10 -9.48
CA GLU A 134 15.51 1.77 -8.98
C GLU A 134 14.74 0.69 -9.73
N GLU A 135 13.43 0.88 -9.93
CA GLU A 135 12.60 -0.08 -10.67
C GLU A 135 13.06 -0.24 -12.13
N VAL A 136 13.29 0.88 -12.82
CA VAL A 136 13.75 0.86 -14.21
C VAL A 136 15.11 0.17 -14.30
N THR A 137 16.03 0.50 -13.40
CA THR A 137 17.37 -0.10 -13.35
C THR A 137 17.29 -1.62 -13.11
N ALA A 138 16.43 -2.06 -12.19
CA ALA A 138 16.22 -3.48 -11.92
C ALA A 138 15.65 -4.22 -13.14
N LYS A 139 14.66 -3.62 -13.81
CA LYS A 139 14.06 -4.17 -15.05
C LYS A 139 15.09 -4.24 -16.18
N MET A 140 15.93 -3.22 -16.33
CA MET A 140 16.99 -3.22 -17.33
C MET A 140 17.97 -4.35 -17.07
N LYS A 141 18.49 -4.50 -15.84
CA LYS A 141 19.40 -5.59 -15.47
C LYS A 141 18.80 -6.98 -15.70
N GLY A 142 17.54 -7.19 -15.35
CA GLY A 142 16.85 -8.48 -15.54
C GLY A 142 16.65 -8.88 -17.00
N ASN A 143 16.59 -7.91 -17.91
CA ASN A 143 16.44 -8.15 -19.35
C ASN A 143 17.77 -8.34 -20.10
N LEU A 144 18.92 -8.19 -19.41
CA LEU A 144 20.22 -8.44 -19.99
C LEU A 144 20.50 -9.95 -19.97
N ASN A 145 20.09 -10.67 -21.01
CA ASN A 145 20.75 -11.94 -21.33
C ASN A 145 22.09 -11.59 -21.97
N GLU A 146 23.15 -11.70 -21.19
CA GLU A 146 24.50 -11.31 -21.58
C GLU A 146 24.94 -11.96 -22.89
N ASN A 147 24.49 -13.19 -23.17
CA ASN A 147 24.79 -13.92 -24.40
C ASN A 147 24.07 -13.32 -25.62
N THR A 148 22.81 -12.89 -25.45
CA THR A 148 22.02 -12.27 -26.53
C THR A 148 22.43 -10.82 -26.79
N LEU A 149 22.89 -10.09 -25.76
CA LEU A 149 23.49 -8.77 -25.95
C LEU A 149 24.83 -8.87 -26.67
N LYS A 150 25.69 -9.83 -26.29
CA LYS A 150 26.95 -10.06 -26.99
C LYS A 150 26.70 -10.40 -28.46
N GLN A 151 25.73 -11.27 -28.77
CA GLN A 151 25.33 -11.53 -30.17
C GLN A 151 24.85 -10.28 -30.89
N ARG A 152 23.90 -9.51 -30.33
CA ARG A 152 23.38 -8.30 -30.98
C ARG A 152 24.43 -7.19 -31.17
N VAL A 153 25.39 -7.09 -30.25
CA VAL A 153 26.52 -6.16 -30.37
C VAL A 153 27.50 -6.64 -31.44
N GLN A 154 27.81 -7.94 -31.49
CA GLN A 154 28.66 -8.52 -32.54
C GLN A 154 28.03 -8.41 -33.93
N ASP A 155 26.71 -8.64 -34.07
CA ASP A 155 25.98 -8.49 -35.32
C ASP A 155 25.92 -7.03 -35.82
N ARG A 156 26.09 -6.05 -34.92
CA ARG A 156 26.15 -4.62 -35.24
C ARG A 156 27.57 -4.11 -35.52
N ILE A 157 28.58 -4.77 -34.95
CA ILE A 157 30.00 -4.46 -35.17
C ILE A 157 30.52 -5.18 -36.42
N ALA A 158 29.98 -6.34 -36.76
CA ALA A 158 30.21 -7.04 -38.01
C ALA A 158 29.36 -6.44 -39.15
N ILE A 159 29.58 -5.15 -39.45
CA ILE A 159 29.20 -4.57 -40.74
C ILE A 159 30.49 -4.54 -41.57
N PRO A 160 30.57 -5.27 -42.71
CA PRO A 160 31.69 -5.15 -43.64
C PRO A 160 31.75 -3.77 -44.31
#